data_AF-A0A497DWF6-F1
#
_entry.id   AF-A0A497DWF6-F1
#
_cell.length_a   1.000
_cell.length_b   1.000
_cell.length_c   1.000
_cell.angle_alpha   90.00
_cell.angle_beta   90.00
_cell.angle_gamma   90.00
#
_symmetry.space_group_name_H-M   'P 1'
#
loop_
_entity.id
_entity.type
_entity.pdbx_description
1 polymer ?
#
loop_
_entity_poly.entity_id
_entity_poly.type
_entity_poly.pdbx_seq_one_letter_code
_entity_poly.pdbx_strand_id
1 'polypeptide(L)'
;HPFKDLESLYRYNYQLKRGKDPWKYLVQVREETLAKMTRGEMIELTFEGCLVIEMSNRPNRPVYLIENSRKRGVTSPAVLQRLGGWDKVYEVPAEIIAKYPEGEPIR
;
A
#
# COMPACT_ATOMS: atom_id res chain seq x y z
N HIS A 1 10.85 -11.84 10.56
CA HIS A 1 10.62 -11.82 9.10
C HIS A 1 11.05 -10.45 8.55
N PRO A 2 11.97 -10.37 7.59
CA PRO A 2 12.26 -9.11 6.88
C PRO A 2 11.14 -8.76 5.90
N PHE A 3 10.97 -7.48 5.57
CA PHE A 3 10.10 -7.04 4.48
C PHE A 3 10.93 -6.86 3.21
N LYS A 4 10.37 -7.21 2.04
CA LYS A 4 11.04 -6.96 0.76
C LYS A 4 11.27 -5.48 0.51
N ASP A 5 10.24 -4.67 0.78
CA ASP A 5 10.24 -3.24 0.50
C ASP A 5 9.19 -2.48 1.33
N LEU A 6 9.08 -1.18 1.08
CA LEU A 6 8.11 -0.29 1.74
C LEU A 6 6.66 -0.73 1.50
N GLU A 7 6.35 -1.26 0.32
CA GLU A 7 5.00 -1.69 0.00
C GLU A 7 4.56 -2.86 0.88
N SER A 8 5.44 -3.85 1.02
CA SER A 8 5.20 -5.01 1.87
C SER A 8 4.96 -4.58 3.33
N LEU A 9 5.71 -3.60 3.83
CA LEU A 9 5.53 -3.05 5.18
C LEU A 9 4.15 -2.40 5.35
N TYR A 10 3.73 -1.54 4.41
CA TYR A 10 2.42 -0.89 4.46
C TYR A 10 1.29 -1.91 4.35
N ARG A 11 1.37 -2.81 3.37
CA ARG A 11 0.34 -3.83 3.12
C ARG A 11 0.15 -4.74 4.32
N TYR A 12 1.24 -5.17 4.96
CA TYR A 12 1.21 -5.97 6.18
C TYR A 12 0.52 -5.23 7.33
N ASN A 13 0.84 -3.95 7.56
CA ASN A 13 0.20 -3.17 8.62
C ASN A 13 -1.31 -3.00 8.38
N TYR A 14 -1.74 -2.78 7.13
CA TYR A 14 -3.17 -2.74 6.82
C TYR A 14 -3.89 -4.07 7.08
N GLN A 15 -3.29 -5.22 6.76
CA GLN A 15 -3.86 -6.54 7.09
C GLN A 15 -4.06 -6.72 8.59
N LEU A 16 -3.17 -6.13 9.41
CA LEU A 16 -3.26 -6.14 10.87
C LEU A 16 -4.16 -5.03 11.44
N LYS A 17 -4.86 -4.24 10.61
CA LYS A 17 -5.69 -3.10 11.04
C LYS A 17 -4.89 -2.04 11.81
N ARG A 18 -3.61 -1.88 11.50
CA ARG A 18 -2.69 -0.91 12.15
C ARG A 18 -2.72 0.49 11.55
N GLY A 19 -3.30 0.63 10.35
CA GLY A 19 -3.48 1.90 9.65
C GLY A 19 -2.28 2.32 8.80
N LYS A 20 -2.25 3.60 8.44
CA LYS A 20 -1.32 4.18 7.46
C LYS A 20 0.04 4.63 8.01
N ASP A 21 0.24 4.57 9.33
CA ASP A 21 1.52 4.88 9.96
C ASP A 21 2.22 3.58 10.39
N PRO A 22 3.06 2.97 9.54
CA PRO A 22 3.75 1.74 9.88
C PRO A 22 4.84 1.95 10.94
N TRP A 23 5.37 3.17 11.07
CA TRP A 23 6.51 3.47 11.95
C TRP A 23 6.13 3.37 13.42
N LYS A 24 4.86 3.64 13.75
CA LYS A 24 4.28 3.41 15.08
C LYS A 24 4.45 1.97 15.60
N TYR A 25 4.65 1.00 14.71
CA TYR A 25 4.76 -0.42 15.05
C TYR A 25 6.16 -0.99 14.79
N LEU A 26 7.15 -0.11 14.61
CA LEU A 26 8.55 -0.49 14.45
C LEU A 26 9.33 -0.07 15.69
N VAL A 27 10.32 -0.90 16.02
CA VAL A 27 11.28 -0.63 17.09
C VAL A 27 12.66 -0.59 16.48
N GLN A 28 13.41 0.47 16.76
CA GLN A 28 14.81 0.55 16.38
C GLN A 28 15.62 -0.32 17.34
N VAL A 29 16.39 -1.24 16.78
CA VAL A 29 17.35 -2.07 17.51
C VAL A 29 18.75 -1.85 16.94
N ARG A 30 19.77 -2.15 17.73
CA ARG A 30 21.14 -2.14 17.22
C ARG A 30 21.37 -3.30 16.26
N GLU A 31 22.30 -3.14 15.33
CA GLU A 31 22.64 -4.17 14.35
C GLU A 31 23.11 -5.47 15.02
N GLU A 32 23.88 -5.39 16.11
CA GLU A 32 24.36 -6.58 16.82
C GLU A 32 23.21 -7.33 17.51
N THR A 33 22.15 -6.62 17.91
CA THR A 33 20.92 -7.23 18.43
C THR A 33 20.15 -7.91 17.30
N LEU A 34 20.00 -7.23 16.16
CA LEU A 34 19.30 -7.77 14.99
C LEU A 34 20.00 -9.01 14.43
N ALA A 35 21.34 -9.01 14.38
CA ALA A 35 22.16 -10.10 13.87
C ALA A 35 22.02 -11.41 14.68
N LYS A 36 21.60 -11.31 15.94
CA LYS A 36 21.35 -12.46 16.81
C LYS A 36 19.94 -13.05 16.65
N MET A 37 19.05 -12.39 15.93
CA MET A 37 17.68 -12.85 15.75
C MET A 37 17.59 -13.91 14.65
N THR A 38 16.72 -14.91 14.85
CA THR A 38 16.41 -15.87 13.79
C THR A 38 15.72 -15.16 12.62
N ARG A 39 16.32 -15.27 11.43
CA ARG A 39 15.76 -14.71 10.20
C ARG A 39 14.67 -15.64 9.66
N GLY A 40 13.41 -15.24 9.85
CA GLY A 40 12.28 -15.87 9.17
C GLY A 40 12.16 -15.48 7.70
N GLU A 41 11.21 -16.11 7.00
CA GLU A 41 10.85 -15.84 5.60
C GLU A 41 10.63 -14.36 5.30
N MET A 42 11.00 -13.94 4.08
CA MET A 42 10.76 -12.58 3.61
C MET A 42 9.27 -12.37 3.34
N ILE A 43 8.72 -11.28 3.88
CA ILE A 43 7.36 -10.84 3.59
C ILE A 43 7.42 -10.02 2.30
N GLU A 44 6.76 -10.54 1.27
CA GLU A 44 6.53 -9.89 0.00
C GLU A 44 5.03 -9.80 -0.23
N LEU A 45 4.48 -8.58 -0.13
CA LEU A 45 3.07 -8.32 -0.30
C LEU A 45 2.87 -7.13 -1.24
N THR A 46 1.78 -7.15 -1.99
CA THR A 46 1.38 -6.07 -2.90
C THR A 46 -0.01 -5.54 -2.59
N PHE A 47 -0.34 -4.41 -3.18
CA PHE A 47 -1.70 -3.87 -3.22
C PHE A 47 -2.57 -4.45 -4.34
N GLU A 48 -2.18 -5.55 -5.00
CA GLU A 48 -3.00 -6.20 -6.03
C GLU A 48 -4.43 -6.44 -5.54
N GLY A 49 -5.41 -6.06 -6.38
CA GLY A 49 -6.84 -6.08 -6.06
C GLY A 49 -7.31 -5.00 -5.08
N CYS A 50 -6.46 -4.04 -4.71
CA CYS A 50 -6.80 -2.99 -3.74
C CYS A 50 -6.93 -1.62 -4.41
N LEU A 51 -7.82 -0.79 -3.84
CA LEU A 51 -7.88 0.63 -4.15
C LEU A 51 -6.83 1.38 -3.32
N VAL A 52 -6.05 2.23 -3.97
CA VAL A 52 -5.00 3.04 -3.34
C VAL A 52 -5.14 4.51 -3.71
N ILE A 53 -4.75 5.36 -2.77
CA ILE A 53 -4.63 6.81 -2.95
C ILE A 53 -3.35 7.29 -2.31
N GLU A 54 -2.75 8.33 -2.88
CA GLU A 54 -1.55 8.94 -2.32
C GLU A 54 -1.83 9.50 -0.91
N MET A 55 -1.04 9.15 0.08
CA MET A 55 -1.07 9.74 1.42
C MET A 55 -0.55 11.18 1.37
N SER A 56 -1.45 12.13 1.17
CA SER A 56 -1.15 13.56 1.02
C SER A 56 -2.40 14.39 1.32
N ASN A 57 -2.22 15.64 1.73
CA ASN A 57 -3.33 16.57 1.97
C ASN A 57 -3.70 17.39 0.72
N ARG A 58 -3.06 17.13 -0.43
CA ARG A 58 -3.39 17.86 -1.67
C ARG A 58 -4.82 17.54 -2.14
N PRO A 59 -5.53 18.53 -2.70
CA PRO A 59 -6.84 18.29 -3.30
C PRO A 59 -6.72 17.44 -4.57
N ASN A 60 -7.85 16.86 -5.01
CA ASN A 60 -8.00 16.16 -6.30
C ASN A 60 -6.99 15.02 -6.52
N ARG A 61 -6.69 14.26 -5.45
CA ARG A 61 -5.87 13.05 -5.55
C ARG A 61 -6.62 11.96 -6.34
N PRO A 62 -6.00 11.38 -7.38
CA PRO A 62 -6.59 10.25 -8.09
C PRO A 62 -6.59 9.00 -7.21
N VAL A 63 -7.66 8.21 -7.31
CA VAL A 63 -7.75 6.86 -6.75
C VAL A 63 -7.40 5.87 -7.86
N TYR A 64 -6.61 4.85 -7.54
CA TYR A 64 -6.24 3.79 -8.46
C TYR A 64 -6.70 2.44 -7.93
N LEU A 65 -7.17 1.56 -8.81
CA LEU A 65 -7.18 0.13 -8.54
C LEU A 65 -5.85 -0.45 -9.00
N ILE A 66 -5.17 -1.22 -8.14
CA ILE A 66 -4.03 -2.02 -8.58
C ILE A 66 -4.57 -3.34 -9.11
N GLU A 67 -4.35 -3.59 -10.40
CA GLU A 67 -4.83 -4.79 -11.08
C GLU A 67 -3.88 -5.19 -12.20
N ASN A 68 -3.56 -6.48 -12.29
CA ASN A 68 -2.58 -7.05 -13.21
C ASN A 68 -1.23 -6.33 -13.12
N SER A 69 -0.78 -6.01 -11.89
CA SER A 69 0.46 -5.25 -11.64
C SER A 69 0.50 -3.87 -12.33
N ARG A 70 -0.65 -3.26 -12.61
CA ARG A 70 -0.78 -1.89 -13.14
C ARG A 70 -1.67 -1.06 -12.22
N LYS A 71 -1.44 0.25 -12.16
CA LYS A 71 -2.38 1.17 -11.51
C LYS A 71 -3.41 1.59 -12.56
N ARG A 72 -4.69 1.47 -12.24
CA ARG A 72 -5.79 1.82 -13.15
C ARG A 72 -6.60 2.95 -12.51
N GLY A 73 -6.59 4.13 -13.14
CA GLY A 73 -7.28 5.30 -12.61
C GLY A 73 -8.80 5.11 -12.53
N VAL A 74 -9.39 5.39 -11.37
CA VAL A 74 -10.84 5.37 -11.16
C VAL A 74 -11.41 6.72 -11.61
N THR A 75 -12.25 6.73 -12.66
CA THR A 75 -12.61 7.99 -13.34
C THR A 75 -13.81 8.71 -12.74
N SER A 76 -14.57 8.08 -11.83
CA SER A 76 -15.74 8.73 -11.23
C SER A 76 -16.09 8.21 -9.82
N PRO A 77 -16.82 9.01 -9.02
CA PRO A 77 -17.35 8.56 -7.73
C PRO A 77 -18.28 7.33 -7.84
N ALA A 78 -19.05 7.22 -8.94
CA ALA A 78 -19.92 6.08 -9.17
C ALA A 78 -19.13 4.78 -9.38
N VAL A 79 -18.00 4.85 -10.09
CA VAL A 79 -17.08 3.71 -10.23
C VAL A 79 -16.49 3.34 -8.89
N LEU A 80 -16.01 4.33 -8.12
CA LEU A 80 -15.47 4.07 -6.77
C LEU A 80 -16.50 3.38 -5.87
N GLN A 81 -17.75 3.84 -5.90
CA GLN A 81 -18.83 3.24 -5.11
C GLN A 81 -19.09 1.78 -5.50
N ARG A 82 -19.05 1.46 -6.80
CA ARG A 82 -19.18 0.07 -7.31
C ARG A 82 -18.01 -0.82 -6.87
N LEU A 83 -16.83 -0.25 -6.66
CA LEU A 83 -15.63 -0.93 -6.17
C LEU A 83 -15.55 -1.01 -4.63
N GLY A 84 -16.62 -0.60 -3.93
CA GLY A 84 -16.74 -0.72 -2.47
C GLY A 84 -16.61 0.60 -1.71
N GLY A 85 -16.42 1.72 -2.40
CA GLY A 85 -16.40 3.06 -1.80
C GLY A 85 -15.11 3.41 -1.06
N TRP A 86 -15.12 4.56 -0.40
CA TRP A 86 -13.95 5.12 0.30
C TRP A 86 -13.39 4.24 1.41
N ASP A 87 -14.24 3.43 2.05
CA ASP A 87 -13.82 2.49 3.12
C ASP A 87 -12.87 1.38 2.63
N LYS A 88 -12.72 1.22 1.31
CA LYS A 88 -11.81 0.27 0.68
C LYS A 88 -10.52 0.90 0.17
N VAL A 89 -10.36 2.22 0.30
CA VAL A 89 -9.21 2.95 -0.23
C VAL A 89 -8.09 3.00 0.81
N TYR A 90 -6.93 2.45 0.48
CA TYR A 90 -5.73 2.55 1.29
C TYR A 90 -4.93 3.81 0.96
N GLU A 91 -4.59 4.60 1.98
CA GLU A 91 -3.63 5.69 1.83
C GLU A 91 -2.20 5.15 1.89
N VAL A 92 -1.42 5.41 0.84
CA VAL A 92 -0.04 4.91 0.72
C VAL A 92 0.90 6.01 0.20
N PRO A 93 2.20 5.98 0.55
CA PRO A 93 3.21 6.83 -0.06
C PRO A 93 3.14 6.87 -1.60
N ALA A 94 3.39 8.05 -2.18
CA ALA A 94 3.40 8.24 -3.64
C ALA A 94 4.34 7.27 -4.35
N GLU A 95 5.49 6.96 -3.74
CA GLU A 95 6.48 6.03 -4.27
C GLU A 95 5.94 4.59 -4.42
N ILE A 96 5.00 4.14 -3.60
CA ILE A 96 4.37 2.82 -3.77
C ILE A 96 3.50 2.81 -5.02
N ILE A 97 2.72 3.87 -5.24
CA ILE A 97 1.88 4.02 -6.44
C ILE A 97 2.74 4.17 -7.70
N ALA A 98 3.88 4.86 -7.59
CA ALA A 98 4.79 5.11 -8.70
C ALA A 98 5.44 3.83 -9.26
N LYS A 99 5.58 2.77 -8.44
CA LYS A 99 6.11 1.47 -8.89
C LYS A 99 5.25 0.80 -9.96
N TYR A 100 3.95 1.10 -9.96
CA TYR A 100 3.02 0.49 -10.88
C TYR A 100 2.99 1.27 -12.21
N PRO A 101 3.22 0.60 -13.36
CA PRO A 101 2.97 1.21 -14.66
C PRO A 101 1.49 1.57 -14.80
N GLU A 102 1.21 2.58 -15.63
CA GLU A 102 -0.18 2.96 -15.89
C GLU A 102 -0.96 1.87 -16.62
N GLY A 103 -2.25 1.79 -16.32
CA GLY A 103 -3.21 0.87 -16.90
C GLY A 103 -4.44 1.61 -17.44
N GLU A 104 -5.27 0.91 -18.20
CA GLU A 104 -6.48 1.50 -18.76
C GLU A 104 -7.42 1.97 -17.62
N PRO A 105 -7.90 3.22 -17.64
CA PRO A 105 -8.80 3.72 -16.60
C PRO A 105 -10.07 2.88 -16.47
N ILE A 106 -10.65 2.88 -15.27
CA ILE A 106 -11.90 2.20 -14.95
C ILE A 106 -13.05 3.21 -15.02
N ARG A 107 -14.06 2.90 -15.83
CA ARG A 107 -15.20 3.77 -16.17
C ARG A 107 -16.54 3.18 -15.75
#